data_AF-X1CXT7-F1
#
_entry.id   AF-X1CXT7-F1
#
_cell.length_a   1.000
_cell.length_b   1.000
_cell.length_c   1.000
_cell.angle_alpha   90.00
_cell.angle_beta   90.00
_cell.angle_gamma   90.00
#
_symmetry.space_group_name_H-M   'P 1'
#
loop_
_entity.id
_entity.type
_entity.pdbx_description
1 polymer ?
#
loop_
_entity_poly.entity_id
_entity_poly.type
_entity_poly.pdbx_seq_one_letter_code
_entity_poly.pdbx_strand_id
1 'polypeptide(L)'
;AFIVADKVTLLSRRADDAVEDGVRWESDGGGEYSIEAVEREDRGTEVILHLKEEEKEFLSKWSIRSLISRYSDHIGFPIRMPKEDEEGEEKGSGWEEINQASALWSLPKSEISDEEYQSFYKYLTHDLDDALCWAHNKVEGNQSYTTLLYVPGTAPMDMMLQRDERSGLRLYVNRVFIMDAAQSLLPHYLRFIRGVVDSSDLPLNVSRELLQENELVGKIRSAVIRRSLDLIGKMAKDDAEQYAKFWQQFGPVNQG
;
A
#
# COMPACT_ATOMS: atom_id res chain seq x y z
N ALA A 1 3.58 4.45 16.28
CA ALA A 1 3.83 3.65 17.51
C ALA A 1 4.02 4.55 18.72
N PHE A 2 5.16 5.23 18.89
CA PHE A 2 5.45 6.10 20.08
C PHE A 2 4.52 7.31 20.30
N ILE A 3 3.68 7.64 19.32
CA ILE A 3 2.61 8.63 19.50
C ILE A 3 1.63 8.12 20.57
N VAL A 4 1.25 6.84 20.52
CA VAL A 4 0.22 6.24 21.38
C VAL A 4 0.77 5.32 22.49
N ALA A 5 2.05 4.96 22.40
CA ALA A 5 2.71 4.04 23.32
C ALA A 5 3.89 4.70 24.04
N ASP A 6 4.07 4.41 25.33
CA ASP A 6 5.25 4.82 26.11
C ASP A 6 6.42 3.83 25.98
N LYS A 7 6.12 2.59 25.60
CA LYS A 7 7.10 1.56 25.30
C LYS A 7 6.65 0.68 24.15
N VAL A 8 7.59 0.32 23.28
CA VAL A 8 7.37 -0.59 22.16
C VAL A 8 8.33 -1.76 22.29
N THR A 9 7.78 -2.97 22.27
CA THR A 9 8.55 -4.22 22.23
C THR A 9 8.32 -4.90 20.90
N LEU A 10 9.38 -5.28 20.19
CA LEU A 10 9.32 -6.16 19.03
C LEU A 10 9.96 -7.49 19.37
N LEU A 11 9.30 -8.58 18.98
CA LEU A 11 9.86 -9.92 19.01
C LEU A 11 9.81 -10.45 17.59
N SER A 12 10.96 -10.78 17.00
CA SER A 12 11.03 -11.21 15.61
C SER A 12 11.94 -12.41 15.44
N ARG A 13 11.56 -13.33 14.56
CA ARG A 13 12.44 -14.37 14.04
C ARG A 13 12.23 -14.50 12.55
N ARG A 14 13.33 -14.46 11.78
CA ARG A 14 13.29 -14.71 10.34
C ARG A 14 12.81 -16.14 10.08
N ALA A 15 12.22 -16.37 8.92
CA ALA A 15 11.62 -17.66 8.58
C ALA A 15 12.63 -18.84 8.61
N ASP A 16 13.89 -18.57 8.24
CA ASP A 16 14.94 -19.59 8.06
C ASP A 16 15.94 -19.66 9.24
N ASP A 17 15.74 -18.85 10.27
CA ASP A 17 16.64 -18.79 11.43
C ASP A 17 16.23 -19.81 12.50
N ALA A 18 17.20 -20.23 13.32
CA ALA A 18 16.94 -21.16 14.41
C ALA A 18 16.08 -20.51 15.50
N VAL A 19 15.44 -21.33 16.34
CA VAL A 19 14.56 -20.85 17.42
C VAL A 19 15.31 -19.92 18.38
N GLU A 20 16.58 -20.22 18.67
CA GLU A 20 17.49 -19.44 19.51
C GLU A 20 17.98 -18.12 18.88
N ASP A 21 17.80 -17.94 17.57
CA ASP A 21 18.18 -16.73 16.84
C ASP A 21 17.06 -15.67 16.82
N GLY A 22 16.03 -15.84 17.65
CA GLY A 22 15.01 -14.81 17.83
C GLY A 22 15.62 -13.53 18.40
N VAL A 23 15.06 -12.39 18.03
CA VAL A 23 15.52 -11.07 18.48
C VAL A 23 14.38 -10.35 19.18
N ARG A 24 14.66 -9.85 20.38
CA ARG A 24 13.84 -8.84 21.03
C ARG A 24 14.48 -7.47 20.87
N TRP A 25 13.67 -6.51 20.47
CA TRP A 25 14.00 -5.09 20.50
C TRP A 25 13.03 -4.38 21.44
N GLU A 26 13.51 -3.50 22.30
CA GLU A 26 12.65 -2.69 23.18
C GLU A 26 13.14 -1.25 23.23
N SER A 27 12.21 -0.29 23.23
CA SER A 27 12.51 1.13 23.42
C SER A 27 11.31 1.88 24.00
N ASP A 28 11.59 2.93 24.75
CA ASP A 28 10.63 3.91 25.27
C ASP A 28 10.50 5.15 24.36
N GLY A 29 11.23 5.19 23.24
CA GLY A 29 11.26 6.33 22.33
C GLY A 29 12.14 7.50 22.80
N GLY A 30 12.87 7.34 23.91
CA GLY A 30 13.75 8.35 24.50
C GLY A 30 15.10 8.53 23.79
N GLY A 31 15.36 7.77 22.73
CA GLY A 31 16.59 7.83 21.92
C GLY A 31 17.56 6.66 22.14
N GLU A 32 17.29 5.81 23.13
CA GLU A 32 17.99 4.54 23.35
C GLU A 32 17.07 3.35 23.08
N TYR A 33 17.66 2.19 22.79
CA TYR A 33 16.95 0.94 22.61
C TYR A 33 17.83 -0.23 23.07
N SER A 34 17.20 -1.33 23.45
CA SER A 34 17.88 -2.60 23.74
C SER A 34 17.64 -3.61 22.62
N ILE A 35 18.63 -4.46 22.37
CA ILE A 35 18.53 -5.64 21.51
C ILE A 35 19.07 -6.82 22.30
N GLU A 36 18.28 -7.89 22.39
CA GLU A 36 18.68 -9.14 23.01
C GLU A 36 18.27 -10.34 22.16
N ALA A 37 19.08 -11.40 22.22
CA ALA A 37 18.73 -12.69 21.64
C ALA A 37 17.71 -13.39 22.55
N VAL A 38 16.67 -13.98 21.96
CA VAL A 38 15.60 -14.69 22.65
C VAL A 38 15.22 -15.95 21.89
N GLU A 39 14.78 -16.98 22.61
CA GLU A 39 14.16 -18.13 21.98
C GLU A 39 12.75 -17.78 21.49
N ARG A 40 12.44 -18.04 20.22
CA ARG A 40 11.12 -17.82 19.62
C ARG A 40 10.75 -18.95 18.67
N GLU A 41 9.76 -19.75 19.04
CA GLU A 41 9.28 -20.88 18.22
C GLU A 41 8.55 -20.44 16.95
N ASP A 42 7.87 -19.29 16.99
CA ASP A 42 7.13 -18.76 15.86
C ASP A 42 7.97 -17.87 14.95
N ARG A 43 7.89 -18.12 13.63
CA ARG A 43 8.43 -17.19 12.63
C ARG A 43 7.62 -15.90 12.57
N GLY A 44 8.24 -14.83 12.08
CA GLY A 44 7.59 -13.55 11.83
C GLY A 44 7.87 -12.54 12.94
N THR A 45 7.01 -11.53 13.05
CA THR A 45 7.22 -10.39 13.94
C THR A 45 5.96 -10.14 14.77
N GLU A 46 6.16 -9.98 16.07
CA GLU A 46 5.16 -9.53 17.02
C GLU A 46 5.57 -8.13 17.50
N VAL A 47 4.61 -7.21 17.50
CA VAL A 47 4.79 -5.82 17.93
C VAL A 47 3.84 -5.58 19.09
N ILE A 48 4.39 -5.30 20.26
CA ILE A 48 3.67 -5.06 21.50
C ILE A 48 3.78 -3.57 21.83
N LEU A 49 2.64 -2.89 21.88
CA LEU A 49 2.54 -1.49 22.25
C LEU A 49 2.08 -1.40 23.71
N HIS A 50 2.91 -0.82 24.58
CA HIS A 50 2.50 -0.43 25.92
C HIS A 50 1.85 0.96 25.80
N LEU A 51 0.53 1.00 25.88
CA LEU A 51 -0.24 2.21 25.63
C LEU A 51 -0.05 3.23 26.74
N LYS A 52 0.00 4.51 26.38
CA LYS A 52 -0.04 5.61 27.34
C LYS A 52 -1.37 5.64 28.07
N GLU A 53 -1.40 6.26 29.25
CA GLU A 53 -2.58 6.24 30.11
C GLU A 53 -3.82 6.91 29.47
N GLU A 54 -3.59 7.91 28.64
CA GLU A 54 -4.59 8.65 27.88
C GLU A 54 -5.12 7.90 26.64
N GLU A 55 -4.40 6.89 26.15
CA GLU A 55 -4.68 6.16 24.90
C GLU A 55 -5.46 4.86 25.13
N LYS A 56 -6.22 4.79 26.24
CA LYS A 56 -7.04 3.63 26.62
C LYS A 56 -8.12 3.28 25.62
N GLU A 57 -8.44 4.17 24.67
CA GLU A 57 -9.39 3.88 23.59
C GLU A 57 -8.94 2.69 22.72
N PHE A 58 -7.63 2.46 22.57
CA PHE A 58 -7.09 1.34 21.81
C PHE A 58 -7.15 0.00 22.58
N LEU A 59 -7.60 0.01 23.83
CA LEU A 59 -7.99 -1.22 24.56
C LEU A 59 -9.43 -1.65 24.24
N SER A 60 -10.22 -0.77 23.60
CA SER A 60 -11.57 -1.12 23.13
C SER A 60 -11.47 -1.99 21.89
N LYS A 61 -11.88 -3.25 22.01
CA LYS A 61 -11.92 -4.20 20.89
C LYS A 61 -12.79 -3.71 19.73
N TRP A 62 -13.92 -3.06 20.04
CA TRP A 62 -14.77 -2.44 19.03
C TRP A 62 -14.05 -1.34 18.25
N SER A 63 -13.31 -0.48 18.95
CA SER A 63 -12.53 0.60 18.31
C SER A 63 -11.45 0.01 17.41
N ILE A 64 -10.72 -1.01 17.91
CA ILE A 64 -9.68 -1.71 17.13
C ILE A 64 -10.28 -2.42 15.92
N ARG A 65 -11.40 -3.13 16.07
CA ARG A 65 -12.09 -3.79 14.95
C ARG A 65 -12.50 -2.78 13.88
N SER A 66 -13.08 -1.66 14.29
CA SER A 66 -13.51 -0.58 13.39
C SER A 66 -12.32 0.01 12.62
N LEU A 67 -11.20 0.27 13.32
CA LEU A 67 -9.96 0.75 12.70
C LEU A 67 -9.39 -0.28 11.73
N ILE A 68 -9.29 -1.55 12.14
CA ILE A 68 -8.78 -2.62 11.28
C ILE A 68 -9.62 -2.71 10.02
N SER A 69 -10.94 -2.85 10.12
CA SER A 69 -11.82 -2.94 8.93
C SER A 69 -11.61 -1.74 8.01
N ARG A 70 -11.69 -0.51 8.53
CA ARG A 70 -11.52 0.72 7.74
C ARG A 70 -10.21 0.76 6.95
N TYR A 71 -9.10 0.33 7.56
CA TYR A 71 -7.76 0.47 6.96
C TYR A 71 -7.22 -0.79 6.30
N SER A 72 -7.95 -1.92 6.34
CA SER A 72 -7.41 -3.20 5.89
C SER A 72 -8.23 -4.00 4.88
N ASP A 73 -9.44 -3.54 4.53
CA ASP A 73 -10.28 -4.24 3.54
C ASP A 73 -9.63 -4.37 2.15
N HIS A 74 -8.70 -3.47 1.82
CA HIS A 74 -7.91 -3.49 0.60
C HIS A 74 -6.60 -4.31 0.68
N ILE A 75 -6.27 -4.84 1.86
CA ILE A 75 -5.04 -5.60 2.08
C ILE A 75 -5.29 -7.06 1.65
N GLY A 76 -4.49 -7.54 0.69
CA GLY A 76 -4.66 -8.86 0.06
C GLY A 76 -4.25 -10.07 0.91
N PHE A 77 -4.14 -9.92 2.23
CA PHE A 77 -3.90 -11.03 3.15
C PHE A 77 -4.86 -10.97 4.35
N PRO A 78 -5.23 -12.12 4.95
CA PRO A 78 -6.14 -12.14 6.08
C PRO A 78 -5.57 -11.43 7.30
N ILE A 79 -6.35 -10.51 7.86
CA ILE A 79 -6.09 -9.84 9.13
C ILE A 79 -7.11 -10.33 10.13
N ARG A 80 -6.61 -10.82 11.26
CA ARG A 80 -7.39 -11.58 12.23
C ARG A 80 -7.41 -10.94 13.60
N MET A 81 -8.52 -11.10 14.31
CA MET A 81 -8.65 -10.78 15.73
C MET A 81 -9.10 -12.03 16.51
N PRO A 82 -8.85 -12.10 17.83
CA PRO A 82 -9.40 -13.15 18.69
C PRO A 82 -10.94 -13.16 18.63
N LYS A 83 -11.55 -14.34 18.58
CA LYS A 83 -13.01 -14.51 18.56
C LYS A 83 -13.65 -14.19 19.92
N GLU A 84 -14.86 -13.64 19.88
CA GLU A 84 -15.67 -13.35 21.06
C GLU A 84 -16.88 -14.31 21.19
N ASP A 85 -17.37 -14.48 22.42
CA ASP A 85 -18.72 -14.97 22.67
C ASP A 85 -19.80 -13.88 22.59
N GLU A 86 -21.04 -14.28 22.83
CA GLU A 86 -22.21 -13.39 22.84
C GLU A 86 -22.16 -12.37 24.00
N GLU A 87 -21.27 -12.57 24.97
CA GLU A 87 -21.08 -11.70 26.14
C GLU A 87 -19.87 -10.75 25.98
N GLY A 88 -19.12 -10.85 24.88
CA GLY A 88 -17.94 -10.04 24.57
C GLY A 88 -16.65 -10.53 25.22
N GLU A 89 -16.66 -11.73 25.80
CA GLU A 89 -15.46 -12.38 26.35
C GLU A 89 -14.73 -13.18 25.28
N GLU A 90 -13.41 -13.33 25.42
CA GLU A 90 -12.58 -14.09 24.48
C GLU A 90 -12.91 -15.58 24.50
N LYS A 91 -13.45 -16.09 23.38
CA LYS A 91 -13.72 -17.52 23.18
C LYS A 91 -12.43 -18.28 22.84
N GLY A 92 -11.64 -18.61 23.85
CA GLY A 92 -10.47 -19.49 23.72
C GLY A 92 -9.51 -19.09 22.59
N SER A 93 -8.78 -20.06 22.02
CA SER A 93 -7.73 -19.83 21.01
C SER A 93 -8.25 -19.63 19.57
N GLY A 94 -9.43 -19.04 19.40
CA GLY A 94 -10.06 -18.86 18.08
C GLY A 94 -9.70 -17.51 17.44
N TRP A 95 -9.44 -17.52 16.13
CA TRP A 95 -9.23 -16.30 15.34
C TRP A 95 -10.37 -16.10 14.34
N GLU A 96 -10.83 -14.86 14.18
CA GLU A 96 -11.76 -14.44 13.13
C GLU A 96 -11.08 -13.46 12.17
N GLU A 97 -11.42 -13.56 10.88
CA GLU A 97 -10.94 -12.64 9.85
C GLU A 97 -11.82 -11.38 9.85
N ILE A 98 -11.18 -10.22 9.93
CA ILE A 98 -11.85 -8.93 10.03
C ILE A 98 -11.94 -8.25 8.67
N ASN A 99 -10.93 -8.40 7.84
CA ASN A 99 -10.89 -7.81 6.51
C ASN A 99 -11.43 -8.77 5.45
N GLN A 100 -11.88 -8.20 4.33
CA GLN A 100 -12.34 -9.01 3.19
C GLN A 100 -11.19 -9.71 2.43
N ALA A 101 -9.93 -9.37 2.74
CA ALA A 101 -8.73 -9.86 2.06
C ALA A 101 -8.78 -9.73 0.52
N SER A 102 -9.50 -8.72 0.04
CA SER A 102 -9.74 -8.52 -1.39
C SER A 102 -8.80 -7.46 -1.95
N ALA A 103 -8.31 -7.67 -3.16
CA ALA A 103 -7.58 -6.62 -3.86
C ALA A 103 -8.56 -5.51 -4.23
N LEU A 104 -8.41 -4.29 -3.69
CA LEU A 104 -9.35 -3.19 -3.90
C LEU A 104 -9.60 -2.90 -5.39
N TRP A 105 -8.55 -2.96 -6.21
CA TRP A 105 -8.68 -2.76 -7.66
C TRP A 105 -9.46 -3.88 -8.38
N SER A 106 -9.80 -4.98 -7.70
CA SER A 106 -10.63 -6.04 -8.27
C SER A 106 -12.13 -5.84 -8.02
N LEU A 107 -12.49 -4.93 -7.12
CA LEU A 107 -13.88 -4.63 -6.77
C LEU A 107 -14.53 -3.68 -7.80
N PRO A 108 -15.86 -3.75 -7.99
CA PRO A 108 -16.59 -2.78 -8.80
C PRO A 108 -16.43 -1.35 -8.25
N LYS A 109 -16.25 -0.36 -9.13
CA LYS A 109 -16.07 1.05 -8.71
C LYS A 109 -17.21 1.60 -7.85
N SER A 110 -18.44 1.09 -8.04
CA SER A 110 -19.64 1.49 -7.29
C SER A 110 -19.64 1.00 -5.84
N GLU A 111 -18.77 0.04 -5.52
CA GLU A 111 -18.65 -0.56 -4.19
C GLU A 111 -17.44 -0.02 -3.42
N ILE A 112 -16.66 0.89 -4.03
CA ILE A 112 -15.45 1.47 -3.43
C ILE A 112 -15.71 2.95 -3.15
N SER A 113 -15.64 3.33 -1.88
CA SER A 113 -15.71 4.71 -1.42
C SER A 113 -14.43 5.50 -1.71
N ASP A 114 -14.54 6.83 -1.69
CA ASP A 114 -13.39 7.72 -1.86
C ASP A 114 -12.38 7.52 -0.72
N GLU A 115 -12.85 7.28 0.50
CA GLU A 115 -12.02 6.99 1.67
C GLU A 115 -11.21 5.69 1.51
N GLU A 116 -11.78 4.66 0.89
CA GLU A 116 -11.08 3.41 0.58
C GLU A 116 -10.01 3.61 -0.50
N TYR A 117 -10.30 4.42 -1.53
CA TYR A 117 -9.30 4.78 -2.53
C TYR A 117 -8.13 5.53 -1.91
N GLN A 118 -8.38 6.49 -1.02
CA GLN A 118 -7.33 7.25 -0.33
C GLN A 118 -6.55 6.36 0.65
N SER A 119 -7.24 5.49 1.39
CA SER A 119 -6.58 4.55 2.32
C SER A 119 -5.66 3.59 1.57
N PHE A 120 -6.09 3.07 0.43
CA PHE A 120 -5.26 2.22 -0.41
C PHE A 120 -4.08 2.99 -1.03
N TYR A 121 -4.27 4.25 -1.43
CA TYR A 121 -3.17 5.10 -1.89
C TYR A 121 -2.09 5.21 -0.81
N LYS A 122 -2.44 5.58 0.42
CA LYS A 122 -1.49 5.73 1.53
C LYS A 122 -0.79 4.42 1.87
N TYR A 123 -1.52 3.31 1.87
CA TYR A 123 -0.94 1.98 2.03
C TYR A 123 0.08 1.66 0.92
N LEU A 124 -0.24 1.99 -0.32
CA LEU A 124 0.59 1.70 -1.49
C LEU A 124 1.87 2.54 -1.51
N THR A 125 1.77 3.83 -1.17
CA THR A 125 2.84 4.82 -1.36
C THR A 125 3.61 5.13 -0.10
N HIS A 126 3.09 4.76 1.07
CA HIS A 126 3.58 5.21 2.38
C HIS A 126 3.52 6.72 2.56
N ASP A 127 2.68 7.40 1.77
CA ASP A 127 2.41 8.82 1.89
C ASP A 127 1.43 9.10 3.04
N LEU A 128 1.58 10.27 3.67
CA LEU A 128 0.67 10.72 4.73
C LEU A 128 -0.50 11.53 4.14
N ASP A 129 -0.21 12.26 3.06
CA ASP A 129 -1.17 13.10 2.37
C ASP A 129 -2.10 12.26 1.48
N ASP A 130 -3.24 12.85 1.13
CA ASP A 130 -4.18 12.26 0.18
C ASP A 130 -3.68 12.45 -1.27
N ALA A 131 -4.06 11.52 -2.15
CA ALA A 131 -3.92 11.73 -3.58
C ALA A 131 -4.83 12.86 -4.04
N LEU A 132 -4.39 13.66 -5.02
CA LEU A 132 -5.24 14.67 -5.67
C LEU A 132 -6.41 13.97 -6.37
N CYS A 133 -6.10 12.96 -7.18
CA CYS A 133 -7.13 12.24 -7.91
C CYS A 133 -6.64 10.85 -8.30
N TRP A 134 -7.59 10.03 -8.76
CA TRP A 134 -7.31 8.68 -9.22
C TRP A 134 -8.14 8.30 -10.45
N ALA A 135 -7.66 7.26 -11.14
CA ALA A 135 -8.33 6.63 -12.26
C ALA A 135 -8.29 5.11 -12.09
N HIS A 136 -9.42 4.54 -11.68
CA HIS A 136 -9.66 3.10 -11.69
C HIS A 136 -10.20 2.70 -13.08
N ASN A 137 -9.64 1.72 -13.78
CA ASN A 137 -10.14 1.25 -15.07
C ASN A 137 -9.94 -0.26 -15.21
N LYS A 138 -10.98 -0.94 -15.70
CA LYS A 138 -10.90 -2.36 -16.09
C LYS A 138 -11.00 -2.45 -17.61
N VAL A 139 -10.10 -3.21 -18.22
CA VAL A 139 -10.07 -3.47 -19.66
C VAL A 139 -10.26 -4.97 -19.87
N GLU A 140 -11.22 -5.32 -20.73
CA GLU A 140 -11.56 -6.70 -21.09
C GLU A 140 -11.62 -6.83 -22.62
N GLY A 141 -11.43 -8.04 -23.14
CA GLY A 141 -11.46 -8.35 -24.57
C GLY A 141 -10.12 -8.88 -25.06
N ASN A 142 -9.54 -8.24 -26.08
CA ASN A 142 -8.26 -8.66 -26.66
C ASN A 142 -7.06 -8.51 -25.70
N GLN A 143 -7.25 -7.75 -24.61
CA GLN A 143 -6.39 -7.73 -23.45
C GLN A 143 -7.26 -7.65 -22.19
N SER A 144 -6.82 -8.32 -21.12
CA SER A 144 -7.45 -8.31 -19.80
C SER A 144 -6.47 -7.77 -18.77
N TYR A 145 -6.77 -6.56 -18.28
CA TYR A 145 -6.03 -5.95 -17.19
C TYR A 145 -6.85 -4.88 -16.46
N THR A 146 -6.47 -4.63 -15.22
CA THR A 146 -7.01 -3.55 -14.40
C THR A 146 -5.90 -2.56 -14.06
N THR A 147 -6.20 -1.27 -14.11
CA THR A 147 -5.31 -0.21 -13.66
C THR A 147 -6.00 0.61 -12.58
N LEU A 148 -5.29 0.92 -11.50
CA LEU A 148 -5.69 1.92 -10.53
C LEU A 148 -4.52 2.88 -10.36
N LEU A 149 -4.67 4.08 -10.94
CA LEU A 149 -3.62 5.10 -11.01
C LEU A 149 -3.98 6.27 -10.11
N TYR A 150 -2.99 6.87 -9.46
CA TYR A 150 -3.11 8.00 -8.56
C TYR A 150 -2.14 9.12 -8.96
N VAL A 151 -2.57 10.36 -8.72
CA VAL A 151 -1.71 11.56 -8.73
C VAL A 151 -1.49 11.99 -7.28
N PRO A 152 -0.26 11.94 -6.76
CA PRO A 152 0.05 12.37 -5.39
C PRO A 152 -0.31 13.84 -5.12
N GLY A 153 -0.72 14.14 -3.88
CA GLY A 153 -0.91 15.51 -3.37
C GLY A 153 0.38 16.30 -3.25
N THR A 154 1.43 15.61 -2.82
CA THR A 154 2.75 16.18 -2.56
C THR A 154 3.78 15.42 -3.39
N ALA A 155 4.78 16.13 -3.94
CA ALA A 155 5.87 15.47 -4.65
C ALA A 155 6.68 14.61 -3.66
N PRO A 156 6.86 13.30 -3.92
CA PRO A 156 7.59 12.47 -2.99
C PRO A 156 9.08 12.85 -2.94
N MET A 157 9.66 12.74 -1.74
CA MET A 157 11.02 13.22 -1.45
C MET A 157 12.10 12.56 -2.31
N ASP A 158 11.91 11.30 -2.71
CA ASP A 158 12.80 10.55 -3.60
C ASP A 158 13.00 11.26 -4.96
N MET A 159 11.93 11.87 -5.51
CA MET A 159 11.97 12.65 -6.73
C MET A 159 12.78 13.94 -6.58
N MET A 160 12.72 14.60 -5.41
CA MET A 160 13.49 15.81 -5.12
C MET A 160 14.98 15.50 -4.98
N LEU A 161 15.31 14.31 -4.48
CA LEU A 161 16.68 13.86 -4.26
C LEU A 161 17.33 13.24 -5.51
N GLN A 162 16.64 13.25 -6.67
CA GLN A 162 17.06 12.59 -7.91
C GLN A 162 17.52 11.13 -7.70
N ARG A 163 16.97 10.45 -6.69
CA ARG A 163 17.22 9.03 -6.53
C ARG A 163 16.39 8.32 -7.58
N ASP A 164 17.04 7.43 -8.31
CA ASP A 164 16.44 6.62 -9.37
C ASP A 164 15.60 5.48 -8.76
N GLU A 165 14.82 5.82 -7.73
CA GLU A 165 14.02 4.86 -6.98
C GLU A 165 12.83 4.45 -7.82
N ARG A 166 12.77 3.14 -8.03
CA ARG A 166 11.90 2.42 -8.97
C ARG A 166 10.44 2.39 -8.51
N SER A 167 10.02 3.32 -7.64
CA SER A 167 8.71 3.32 -7.00
C SER A 167 7.73 4.14 -7.86
N GLY A 168 6.55 3.58 -8.10
CA GLY A 168 5.55 4.23 -8.95
C GLY A 168 4.35 3.34 -9.16
N LEU A 169 4.50 2.38 -10.07
CA LEU A 169 3.48 1.37 -10.33
C LEU A 169 3.93 0.00 -9.86
N ARG A 170 3.09 -0.67 -9.08
CA ARG A 170 3.24 -2.08 -8.76
C ARG A 170 2.56 -2.94 -9.82
N LEU A 171 3.30 -3.88 -10.39
CA LEU A 171 2.77 -4.86 -11.33
C LEU A 171 2.32 -6.10 -10.58
N TYR A 172 1.08 -6.48 -10.86
CA TYR A 172 0.46 -7.72 -10.43
C TYR A 172 0.12 -8.57 -11.65
N VAL A 173 0.16 -9.89 -11.46
CA VAL A 173 -0.31 -10.86 -12.43
C VAL A 173 -1.27 -11.79 -11.72
N ASN A 174 -2.52 -11.83 -12.17
CA ASN A 174 -3.59 -12.57 -11.49
C ASN A 174 -3.64 -12.27 -9.98
N ARG A 175 -3.55 -10.98 -9.61
CA ARG A 175 -3.52 -10.49 -8.21
C ARG A 175 -2.29 -10.90 -7.40
N VAL A 176 -1.30 -11.57 -8.00
CA VAL A 176 -0.02 -11.89 -7.37
C VAL A 176 0.95 -10.75 -7.62
N PHE A 177 1.52 -10.17 -6.57
CA PHE A 177 2.53 -9.13 -6.70
C PHE A 177 3.78 -9.69 -7.40
N ILE A 178 4.25 -9.00 -8.43
CA ILE A 178 5.44 -9.40 -9.19
C ILE A 178 6.60 -8.46 -8.88
N MET A 179 6.44 -7.16 -9.14
CA MET A 179 7.51 -6.18 -8.95
C MET A 179 7.01 -4.74 -9.02
N ASP A 180 7.84 -3.80 -8.57
CA ASP A 180 7.73 -2.40 -8.97
C ASP A 180 8.18 -2.22 -10.44
N ALA A 181 7.27 -1.75 -11.29
CA ALA A 181 7.38 -1.70 -12.73
C ALA A 181 7.24 -0.28 -13.32
N ALA A 182 7.41 0.76 -12.49
CA ALA A 182 7.26 2.17 -12.90
C ALA A 182 8.07 2.51 -14.16
N GLN A 183 9.35 2.13 -14.23
CA GLN A 183 10.23 2.43 -15.37
C GLN A 183 9.80 1.76 -16.69
N SER A 184 9.16 0.59 -16.61
CA SER A 184 8.71 -0.15 -17.80
C SER A 184 7.35 0.35 -18.29
N LEU A 185 6.50 0.87 -17.40
CA LEU A 185 5.11 1.22 -17.69
C LEU A 185 4.85 2.72 -17.78
N LEU A 186 5.77 3.56 -17.29
CA LEU A 186 5.67 5.01 -17.35
C LEU A 186 6.96 5.63 -17.89
N PRO A 187 6.84 6.66 -18.73
CA PRO A 187 7.97 7.47 -19.13
C PRO A 187 8.42 8.35 -17.97
N HIS A 188 9.66 8.84 -18.05
CA HIS A 188 10.28 9.64 -17.00
C HIS A 188 9.45 10.88 -16.60
N TYR A 189 8.79 11.54 -17.56
CA TYR A 189 7.96 12.72 -17.29
C TYR A 189 6.64 12.41 -16.54
N LEU A 190 6.24 11.13 -16.40
CA LEU A 190 5.12 10.68 -15.58
C LEU A 190 5.56 9.85 -14.37
N ARG A 191 6.84 9.89 -13.99
CA ARG A 191 7.40 9.08 -12.90
C ARG A 191 6.75 9.31 -11.53
N PHE A 192 6.00 10.40 -11.36
CA PHE A 192 5.25 10.70 -10.14
C PHE A 192 3.96 9.88 -10.00
N ILE A 193 3.43 9.29 -11.09
CA ILE A 193 2.19 8.52 -11.02
C ILE A 193 2.42 7.31 -10.11
N ARG A 194 1.47 7.11 -9.19
CA ARG A 194 1.42 5.99 -8.25
C ARG A 194 0.28 5.05 -8.61
N GLY A 195 0.36 3.77 -8.23
CA GLY A 195 -0.76 2.87 -8.50
C GLY A 195 -0.40 1.40 -8.71
N VAL A 196 -1.39 0.67 -9.22
CA VAL A 196 -1.27 -0.74 -9.57
C VAL A 196 -1.68 -1.00 -11.01
N VAL A 197 -1.06 -2.01 -11.60
CA VAL A 197 -1.46 -2.61 -12.86
C VAL A 197 -1.54 -4.12 -12.63
N ASP A 198 -2.72 -4.71 -12.80
CA ASP A 198 -2.95 -6.14 -12.63
C ASP A 198 -3.36 -6.74 -13.97
N SER A 199 -2.54 -7.63 -14.52
CA SER A 199 -2.80 -8.26 -15.83
C SER A 199 -3.09 -9.74 -15.68
N SER A 200 -4.15 -10.20 -16.36
CA SER A 200 -4.49 -11.62 -16.44
C SER A 200 -3.72 -12.33 -17.56
N ASP A 201 -3.20 -11.57 -18.54
CA ASP A 201 -2.61 -12.10 -19.78
C ASP A 201 -1.08 -12.22 -19.71
N LEU A 202 -0.44 -11.61 -18.71
CA LEU A 202 0.99 -11.74 -18.49
C LEU A 202 1.31 -13.06 -17.76
N PRO A 203 2.45 -13.70 -18.05
CA PRO A 203 2.86 -14.90 -17.34
C PRO A 203 3.43 -14.54 -15.95
N LEU A 204 3.24 -15.42 -14.96
CA LEU A 204 3.71 -15.20 -13.57
C LEU A 204 5.24 -15.12 -13.45
N ASN A 205 5.99 -15.78 -14.33
CA ASN A 205 7.45 -15.81 -14.32
C ASN A 205 8.09 -14.62 -15.08
N VAL A 206 7.39 -13.50 -15.19
CA VAL A 206 7.85 -12.34 -15.95
C VAL A 206 9.00 -11.61 -15.22
N SER A 207 10.14 -11.49 -15.88
CA SER A 207 11.31 -10.75 -15.41
C SER A 207 11.31 -9.32 -15.94
N ARG A 208 12.18 -8.45 -15.40
CA ARG A 208 12.33 -7.06 -15.88
C ARG A 208 12.71 -6.97 -17.36
N GLU A 209 13.54 -7.89 -17.83
CA GLU A 209 13.97 -7.99 -19.23
C GLU A 209 12.81 -8.43 -20.12
N LEU A 210 12.10 -9.49 -19.72
CA LEU A 210 10.91 -9.97 -20.43
C LEU A 210 9.81 -8.91 -20.50
N LEU A 211 9.68 -8.02 -19.50
CA LEU A 211 8.73 -6.90 -19.57
C LEU A 211 9.07 -5.90 -20.67
N GLN A 212 10.35 -5.64 -20.93
CA GLN A 212 10.76 -4.63 -21.92
C GLN A 212 10.49 -5.08 -23.36
N GLU A 213 10.62 -6.38 -23.62
CA GLU A 213 10.47 -6.98 -24.95
C GLU A 213 9.03 -7.42 -25.27
N ASN A 214 8.15 -7.47 -24.26
CA ASN A 214 6.81 -7.99 -24.42
C ASN A 214 5.84 -6.96 -25.05
N GLU A 215 5.26 -7.31 -26.20
CA GLU A 215 4.30 -6.45 -26.91
C GLU A 215 3.06 -6.08 -26.07
N LEU A 216 2.58 -6.98 -25.20
CA LEU A 216 1.44 -6.71 -24.32
C LEU A 216 1.79 -5.59 -23.33
N VAL A 217 3.01 -5.61 -22.80
CA VAL A 217 3.50 -4.56 -21.89
C VAL A 217 3.59 -3.22 -22.61
N GLY A 218 4.05 -3.20 -23.87
CA GLY A 218 4.06 -2.00 -24.70
C GLY A 218 2.67 -1.37 -24.88
N LYS A 219 1.64 -2.22 -25.08
CA LYS A 219 0.23 -1.78 -25.17
C LYS A 219 -0.30 -1.27 -23.83
N ILE A 220 -0.04 -1.99 -22.74
CA ILE A 220 -0.43 -1.57 -21.39
C ILE A 220 0.24 -0.24 -21.03
N ARG A 221 1.55 -0.09 -21.27
CA ARG A 221 2.29 1.16 -21.10
C ARG A 221 1.62 2.32 -21.83
N SER A 222 1.28 2.12 -23.10
CA SER A 222 0.62 3.17 -23.91
C SER A 222 -0.74 3.56 -23.35
N ALA A 223 -1.52 2.58 -22.86
CA ALA A 223 -2.79 2.83 -22.22
C ALA A 223 -2.64 3.56 -20.87
N VAL A 224 -1.68 3.15 -20.04
CA VAL A 224 -1.38 3.79 -18.75
C VAL A 224 -0.98 5.25 -18.97
N ILE A 225 -0.05 5.53 -19.90
CA ILE A 225 0.35 6.91 -20.26
C ILE A 225 -0.87 7.75 -20.64
N ARG A 226 -1.70 7.22 -21.54
CA ARG A 226 -2.90 7.92 -21.99
C ARG A 226 -3.84 8.21 -20.83
N ARG A 227 -4.08 7.24 -19.95
CA ARG A 227 -4.95 7.41 -18.78
C ARG A 227 -4.41 8.42 -17.78
N SER A 228 -3.10 8.42 -17.54
CA SER A 228 -2.46 9.44 -16.69
C SER A 228 -2.62 10.85 -17.27
N LEU A 229 -2.42 11.03 -18.57
CA LEU A 229 -2.60 12.32 -19.24
C LEU A 229 -4.07 12.75 -19.26
N ASP A 230 -5.01 11.83 -19.51
CA ASP A 230 -6.44 12.09 -19.46
C ASP A 230 -6.86 12.56 -18.05
N LEU A 231 -6.31 11.93 -17.00
CA LEU A 231 -6.58 12.26 -15.61
C LEU A 231 -6.10 13.68 -15.26
N ILE A 232 -4.87 14.04 -15.64
CA ILE A 232 -4.31 15.39 -15.47
C ILE A 232 -5.11 16.42 -16.28
N GLY A 233 -5.44 16.09 -17.53
CA GLY A 233 -6.20 16.96 -18.41
C GLY A 233 -7.63 17.20 -17.94
N LYS A 234 -8.25 16.23 -17.27
CA LYS A 234 -9.54 16.39 -16.61
C LYS A 234 -9.44 17.31 -15.39
N MET A 235 -8.44 17.09 -14.52
CA MET A 235 -8.17 17.97 -13.38
C MET A 235 -7.98 19.43 -13.83
N ALA A 236 -7.21 19.67 -14.90
CA ALA A 236 -6.98 21.00 -15.45
C ALA A 236 -8.26 21.72 -15.94
N LYS A 237 -9.28 20.96 -16.35
CA LYS A 237 -10.54 21.50 -16.87
C LYS A 237 -11.59 21.70 -15.78
N ASP A 238 -11.69 20.72 -14.89
CA ASP A 238 -12.81 20.58 -13.96
C ASP A 238 -12.49 21.19 -12.58
N ASP A 239 -11.20 21.28 -12.21
CA ASP A 239 -10.76 21.78 -10.88
C ASP A 239 -9.44 22.56 -10.97
N ALA A 240 -9.57 23.88 -11.20
CA ALA A 240 -8.43 24.78 -11.32
C ALA A 240 -7.58 24.89 -10.03
N GLU A 241 -8.19 24.74 -8.85
CA GLU A 241 -7.46 24.82 -7.57
C GLU A 241 -6.59 23.57 -7.39
N GLN A 242 -7.16 22.40 -7.65
CA GLN A 242 -6.44 21.14 -7.57
C GLN A 242 -5.34 21.05 -8.62
N TYR A 243 -5.59 21.54 -9.84
CA TYR A 243 -4.57 21.62 -10.87
C TYR A 243 -3.44 22.59 -10.51
N ALA A 244 -3.73 23.69 -9.83
CA ALA A 244 -2.70 24.61 -9.34
C ALA A 244 -1.79 23.91 -8.30
N LYS A 245 -2.35 23.13 -7.38
CA LYS A 245 -1.59 22.30 -6.42
C LYS A 245 -0.70 21.29 -7.16
N PHE A 246 -1.26 20.57 -8.14
CA PHE A 246 -0.50 19.68 -9.01
C PHE A 246 0.67 20.40 -9.70
N TRP A 247 0.41 21.56 -10.32
CA TRP A 247 1.43 22.29 -11.07
C TRP A 247 2.56 22.80 -10.17
N GLN A 248 2.24 23.23 -8.94
CA GLN A 248 3.24 23.65 -7.97
C GLN A 248 4.20 22.51 -7.60
N GLN A 249 3.68 21.28 -7.46
CA GLN A 249 4.45 20.11 -7.04
C GLN A 249 5.22 19.47 -8.21
N PHE A 250 4.60 19.38 -9.39
CA PHE A 250 5.11 18.56 -10.52
C PHE A 250 5.46 19.37 -11.78
N GLY A 251 5.19 20.67 -11.81
CA GLY A 251 5.53 21.56 -12.92
C GLY A 251 7.00 21.49 -13.36
N PRO A 252 7.99 21.49 -12.44
CA PRO A 252 9.41 21.36 -12.78
C PRO A 252 9.79 20.02 -13.46
N VAL A 253 9.04 18.95 -13.19
CA VAL A 253 9.28 17.62 -13.78
C VAL A 253 8.88 17.60 -15.26
N ASN A 254 7.92 18.45 -15.66
CA ASN A 254 7.39 18.54 -17.03
C ASN A 254 8.21 19.47 -17.96
N GLN A 255 9.29 20.09 -17.47
CA GLN A 255 10.17 20.96 -18.27
C GLN A 255 11.49 20.28 -18.69
N GLY A 256 11.70 19.01 -18.32
CA GLY A 256 12.89 18.22 -18.64
C GLY A 256 12.69 17.22 -19.76
#